data_AF-A0A0P9FWR9-F1
#
_entry.id   AF-A0A0P9FWR9-F1
#
_cell.length_a   1.000
_cell.length_b   1.000
_cell.length_c   1.000
_cell.angle_alpha   90.00
_cell.angle_beta   90.00
_cell.angle_gamma   90.00
#
_symmetry.space_group_name_H-M   'P 1'
#
loop_
_entity.id
_entity.type
_entity.pdbx_description
1 polymer ?
#
loop_
_entity_poly.entity_id
_entity_poly.type
_entity_poly.pdbx_seq_one_letter_code
_entity_poly.pdbx_strand_id
1 'polypeptide(L)'
;MWAIWRPDALAMLKDKKAQASLARYFDVMRDDKPAKFVIAKKLPANFRKEDSLLKLWDIHDHLTEEFYHLEKEIDSRQKSLEELGNPERSYLDLKIEIANRILENCHLCTRRCGFNRLAGELGDCKCGTQITVSTMFEHMGEEPELVPSGTISQWIESGEIYSPVRLAKAVETLTWWVGSLRLGFSSGWKRSGT
;
A
#
# COMPACT_ATOMS: atom_id res chain seq x y z
N MET A 1 5.40 2.89 25.45
CA MET A 1 4.28 2.82 26.41
C MET A 1 3.25 1.75 26.01
N TRP A 2 2.83 1.68 24.73
CA TRP A 2 1.90 0.65 24.24
C TRP A 2 2.33 -0.79 24.52
N ALA A 3 3.62 -1.09 24.42
CA ALA A 3 4.20 -2.40 24.72
C ALA A 3 3.89 -2.94 26.13
N ILE A 4 3.63 -2.03 27.09
CA ILE A 4 3.24 -2.40 28.46
C ILE A 4 1.76 -2.79 28.49
N TRP A 5 0.92 -2.11 27.70
CA TRP A 5 -0.51 -2.35 27.64
C TRP A 5 -0.89 -3.51 26.72
N ARG A 6 -0.05 -3.78 25.71
CA ARG A 6 -0.19 -4.87 24.73
C ARG A 6 1.06 -5.75 24.69
N PRO A 7 1.37 -6.47 25.79
CA PRO A 7 2.49 -7.40 25.82
C PRO A 7 2.27 -8.61 24.90
N ASP A 8 1.01 -8.94 24.62
CA ASP A 8 0.58 -9.92 23.62
C ASP A 8 1.06 -9.56 22.21
N ALA A 9 0.98 -8.28 21.82
CA ALA A 9 1.49 -7.80 20.53
C ALA A 9 3.02 -7.99 20.41
N LEU A 10 3.76 -7.73 21.49
CA LEU A 10 5.20 -8.02 21.53
C LEU A 10 5.50 -9.52 21.47
N ALA A 11 4.71 -10.35 22.16
CA ALA A 11 4.86 -11.79 22.12
C ALA A 11 4.58 -12.32 20.69
N MET A 12 3.60 -11.75 20.00
CA MET A 12 3.22 -12.12 18.64
C MET A 12 4.37 -11.93 17.64
N LEU A 13 5.22 -10.92 17.83
CA LEU A 13 6.41 -10.73 17.01
C LEU A 13 7.38 -11.93 17.03
N LYS A 14 7.31 -12.78 18.07
CA LYS A 14 8.13 -13.99 18.25
C LYS A 14 7.36 -15.28 17.97
N ASP A 15 6.06 -15.22 17.70
CA ASP A 15 5.26 -16.40 17.40
C ASP A 15 5.66 -16.99 16.04
N LYS A 16 6.00 -18.28 16.04
CA LYS A 16 6.51 -18.95 14.84
C LYS A 16 5.44 -19.10 13.75
N LYS A 17 4.17 -19.28 14.14
CA LYS A 17 3.07 -19.41 13.17
C LYS A 17 2.79 -18.06 12.52
N ALA A 18 2.72 -17.00 13.31
CA ALA A 18 2.55 -15.64 12.79
C ALA A 18 3.68 -15.25 11.84
N GLN A 19 4.94 -15.50 12.24
CA GLN A 19 6.10 -15.26 11.37
C GLN A 19 6.04 -16.07 10.07
N ALA A 20 5.57 -17.32 10.10
CA ALA A 20 5.42 -18.12 8.89
C ALA A 20 4.26 -17.62 8.00
N SER A 21 3.11 -17.30 8.59
CA SER A 21 1.90 -16.85 7.86
C SER A 21 2.04 -15.46 7.26
N LEU A 22 2.77 -14.56 7.93
CA LEU A 22 2.95 -13.16 7.53
C LEU A 22 4.43 -12.84 7.26
N ALA A 23 5.20 -13.80 6.74
CA ALA A 23 6.66 -13.70 6.58
C ALA A 23 7.10 -12.39 5.92
N ARG A 24 6.51 -12.06 4.76
CA ARG A 24 6.87 -10.82 4.05
C ARG A 24 6.55 -9.56 4.85
N TYR A 25 5.45 -9.54 5.60
CA TYR A 25 5.09 -8.39 6.42
C TYR A 25 6.14 -8.15 7.51
N PHE A 26 6.57 -9.22 8.21
CA PHE A 26 7.63 -9.12 9.21
C PHE A 26 8.99 -8.75 8.61
N ASP A 27 9.34 -9.30 7.45
CA ASP A 27 10.59 -8.97 6.76
C ASP A 27 10.63 -7.49 6.35
N VAL A 28 9.50 -6.95 5.87
CA VAL A 28 9.35 -5.53 5.53
C VAL A 28 9.39 -4.66 6.78
N MET A 29 8.71 -5.05 7.86
CA MET A 29 8.69 -4.30 9.12
C MET A 29 10.09 -4.14 9.73
N ARG A 30 10.95 -5.14 9.52
CA ARG A 30 12.34 -5.21 10.01
C ARG A 30 13.37 -4.65 9.03
N ASP A 31 12.93 -4.05 7.92
CA ASP A 31 13.80 -3.55 6.85
C ASP A 31 14.72 -4.63 6.22
N ASP A 32 14.37 -5.92 6.31
CA ASP A 32 15.14 -7.01 5.68
C ASP A 32 14.78 -7.17 4.19
N LYS A 33 13.50 -6.92 3.84
CA LYS A 33 13.02 -6.98 2.46
C LYS A 33 12.16 -5.78 2.12
N PRO A 34 12.16 -5.30 0.86
CA PRO A 34 11.37 -4.14 0.48
C PRO A 34 9.87 -4.47 0.38
N ALA A 35 8.99 -3.48 0.51
CA ALA A 35 7.58 -3.71 0.22
C ALA A 35 7.36 -4.02 -1.27
N LYS A 36 6.39 -4.88 -1.60
CA LYS A 36 6.12 -5.32 -2.99
C LYS A 36 5.86 -4.16 -3.96
N PHE A 37 5.20 -3.10 -3.50
CA PHE A 37 4.95 -1.93 -4.35
C PHE A 37 6.23 -1.15 -4.69
N VAL A 38 7.27 -1.22 -3.85
CA VAL A 38 8.58 -0.62 -4.12
C VAL A 38 9.29 -1.38 -5.24
N ILE A 39 9.20 -2.72 -5.23
CA ILE A 39 9.68 -3.57 -6.33
C ILE A 39 8.89 -3.28 -7.62
N ALA A 40 7.55 -3.22 -7.53
CA ALA A 40 6.69 -2.98 -8.69
C ALA A 40 6.96 -1.62 -9.37
N LYS A 41 7.43 -0.61 -8.62
CA LYS A 41 7.87 0.68 -9.18
C LYS A 41 9.13 0.60 -10.03
N LYS A 42 9.96 -0.42 -9.83
CA LYS A 42 11.23 -0.60 -10.55
C LYS A 42 11.08 -1.43 -11.83
N LEU A 43 10.01 -2.21 -11.94
CA LEU A 43 9.75 -3.01 -13.13
C LEU A 43 9.13 -2.13 -14.23
N PRO A 44 9.80 -1.92 -15.38
CA PRO A 44 9.26 -1.13 -16.48
C PRO A 44 8.00 -1.78 -17.08
N ALA A 45 7.04 -0.95 -17.49
CA ALA A 45 5.83 -1.39 -18.16
C ALA A 45 5.59 -0.59 -19.43
N ASN A 46 5.52 -1.26 -20.58
CA ASN A 46 5.27 -0.62 -21.86
C ASN A 46 3.77 -0.70 -22.23
N PHE A 47 3.01 0.29 -21.80
CA PHE A 47 1.59 0.44 -22.16
C PHE A 47 1.30 1.88 -22.55
N ARG A 48 0.24 2.09 -23.33
CA ARG A 48 -0.28 3.41 -23.72
C ARG A 48 -1.63 3.66 -23.06
N LYS A 49 -1.96 4.94 -22.83
CA LYS A 49 -3.29 5.33 -22.33
C LYS A 49 -4.41 5.02 -23.33
N GLU A 50 -4.09 4.85 -24.59
CA GLU A 50 -5.08 4.52 -25.62
C GLU A 50 -5.32 3.01 -25.72
N ASP A 51 -4.52 2.18 -25.03
CA ASP A 51 -4.68 0.73 -25.07
C ASP A 51 -6.01 0.31 -24.44
N SER A 52 -6.61 -0.77 -24.99
CA SER A 52 -7.84 -1.33 -24.45
C SER A 52 -7.61 -1.97 -23.09
N LEU A 53 -8.65 -2.04 -22.25
CA LEU A 53 -8.56 -2.67 -20.93
C LEU A 53 -8.09 -4.13 -21.02
N LEU A 54 -8.52 -4.87 -22.04
CA LEU A 54 -8.05 -6.25 -22.29
C LEU A 54 -6.54 -6.29 -22.50
N LYS A 55 -6.00 -5.41 -23.37
CA LYS A 55 -4.57 -5.32 -23.62
C LYS A 55 -3.79 -4.95 -22.37
N LEU A 56 -4.31 -4.04 -21.53
CA LEU A 56 -3.66 -3.68 -20.26
C LEU A 56 -3.57 -4.89 -19.31
N TRP A 57 -4.61 -5.73 -19.25
CA TRP A 57 -4.59 -6.97 -18.48
C TRP A 57 -3.60 -8.00 -19.04
N ASP A 58 -3.53 -8.15 -20.37
CA ASP A 58 -2.55 -9.05 -20.99
C ASP A 58 -1.10 -8.64 -20.64
N ILE A 59 -0.80 -7.33 -20.69
CA ILE A 59 0.49 -6.78 -20.26
C ILE A 59 0.70 -7.02 -18.76
N HIS A 60 -0.34 -6.81 -17.94
CA HIS A 60 -0.27 -7.04 -16.50
C HIS A 60 0.10 -8.49 -16.18
N ASP A 61 -0.49 -9.47 -16.86
CA ASP A 61 -0.26 -10.88 -16.59
C ASP A 61 1.17 -11.28 -16.96
N HIS A 62 1.67 -10.78 -18.10
CA HIS A 62 3.08 -10.96 -18.46
C HIS A 62 4.05 -10.36 -17.43
N LEU A 63 3.81 -9.10 -17.04
CA LEU A 63 4.63 -8.41 -16.03
C LEU A 63 4.48 -9.02 -14.63
N THR A 64 3.40 -9.74 -14.34
CA THR A 64 3.22 -10.45 -13.07
C THR A 64 4.26 -11.56 -12.93
N GLU A 65 4.54 -12.29 -14.00
CA GLU A 65 5.60 -13.31 -14.00
C GLU A 65 6.98 -12.68 -13.83
N GLU A 66 7.28 -11.62 -14.59
CA GLU A 66 8.54 -10.88 -14.45
C GLU A 66 8.71 -10.29 -13.03
N PHE A 67 7.61 -9.80 -12.44
CA PHE A 67 7.60 -9.31 -11.07
C PHE A 67 8.00 -10.40 -10.07
N TYR A 68 7.50 -11.62 -10.20
CA TYR A 68 7.89 -12.73 -9.31
C TYR A 68 9.35 -13.14 -9.48
N HIS A 69 9.88 -13.07 -10.71
CA HIS A 69 11.31 -13.29 -10.95
C HIS A 69 12.16 -12.21 -10.25
N LEU A 70 11.80 -10.94 -10.46
CA LEU A 70 12.51 -9.81 -9.85
C LEU A 70 12.41 -9.84 -8.31
N GLU A 71 11.24 -10.18 -7.76
CA GLU A 71 11.05 -10.35 -6.30
C GLU A 71 12.02 -11.40 -5.75
N LYS A 72 12.15 -12.56 -6.41
CA LYS A 72 13.09 -13.61 -5.98
C LYS A 72 14.55 -13.18 -6.06
N GLU A 73 14.94 -12.46 -7.10
CA GLU A 73 16.32 -11.95 -7.25
C GLU A 73 16.65 -10.92 -6.17
N ILE A 74 15.72 -10.02 -5.84
CA ILE A 74 15.87 -9.04 -4.77
C ILE A 74 15.92 -9.72 -3.40
N ASP A 75 15.01 -10.65 -3.14
CA ASP A 75 14.93 -11.37 -1.87
C ASP A 75 16.16 -12.25 -1.61
N SER A 76 16.80 -12.75 -2.67
CA SER A 76 18.06 -13.50 -2.60
C SER A 76 19.31 -12.60 -2.65
N ARG A 77 19.15 -11.27 -2.65
CA ARG A 77 20.22 -10.25 -2.74
C ARG A 77 21.09 -10.39 -4.00
N GLN A 78 20.55 -10.98 -5.07
CA GLN A 78 21.21 -11.04 -6.39
C GLN A 78 21.13 -9.71 -7.13
N LYS A 79 20.09 -8.91 -6.86
CA LYS A 79 19.92 -7.54 -7.36
C LYS A 79 19.57 -6.59 -6.24
N SER A 80 20.14 -5.39 -6.25
CA SER A 80 19.75 -4.32 -5.34
C SER A 80 18.72 -3.38 -5.99
N LEU A 81 17.88 -2.73 -5.19
CA LEU A 81 16.89 -1.77 -5.70
C LEU A 81 17.56 -0.49 -6.24
N GLU A 82 18.75 -0.17 -5.71
CA GLU A 82 19.57 0.97 -6.05
C GLU A 82 20.19 0.83 -7.46
N GLU A 83 20.47 -0.40 -7.88
CA GLU A 83 20.94 -0.72 -9.24
C GLU A 83 19.84 -0.62 -10.30
N LEU A 84 18.57 -0.72 -9.88
CA LEU A 84 17.43 -0.63 -10.79
C LEU A 84 17.08 0.83 -11.09
N GLY A 85 17.03 1.14 -12.39
CA GLY A 85 16.55 2.43 -12.88
C GLY A 85 15.12 2.74 -12.45
N ASN A 86 14.74 4.01 -12.54
CA ASN A 86 13.36 4.43 -12.35
C ASN A 86 12.72 4.58 -13.74
N PRO A 87 11.86 3.64 -14.17
CA PRO A 87 11.22 3.73 -15.48
C PRO A 87 10.21 4.88 -15.51
N GLU A 88 9.94 5.44 -16.70
CA GLU A 88 8.90 6.45 -16.90
C GLU A 88 7.49 5.88 -16.58
N ARG A 89 7.28 4.60 -16.93
CA ARG A 89 6.07 3.85 -16.60
C ARG A 89 6.47 2.52 -15.99
N SER A 90 6.01 2.28 -14.78
CA SER A 90 6.26 1.06 -14.03
C SER A 90 5.08 0.10 -14.06
N TYR A 91 5.31 -1.14 -13.62
CA TYR A 91 4.25 -2.11 -13.37
C TYR A 91 3.24 -1.61 -12.34
N LEU A 92 3.66 -0.79 -11.37
CA LEU A 92 2.73 -0.10 -10.48
C LEU A 92 1.86 0.91 -11.24
N ASP A 93 2.42 1.67 -12.18
CA ASP A 93 1.65 2.64 -12.99
C ASP A 93 0.64 1.95 -13.90
N LEU A 94 0.96 0.77 -14.44
CA LEU A 94 0.00 -0.06 -15.17
C LEU A 94 -1.19 -0.44 -14.28
N LYS A 95 -0.94 -0.85 -13.02
CA LYS A 95 -2.02 -1.17 -12.07
C LYS A 95 -2.87 0.05 -11.74
N ILE A 96 -2.26 1.24 -11.65
CA ILE A 96 -2.97 2.50 -11.45
C ILE A 96 -3.88 2.80 -12.65
N GLU A 97 -3.38 2.65 -13.88
CA GLU A 97 -4.18 2.84 -15.10
C GLU A 97 -5.38 1.87 -15.13
N ILE A 98 -5.16 0.58 -14.88
CA ILE A 98 -6.23 -0.42 -14.81
C ILE A 98 -7.25 -0.06 -13.71
N ALA A 99 -6.78 0.36 -12.53
CA ALA A 99 -7.66 0.78 -11.44
C ALA A 99 -8.50 2.00 -11.84
N ASN A 100 -7.94 2.97 -12.57
CA ASN A 100 -8.68 4.11 -13.09
C ASN A 100 -9.79 3.68 -14.06
N ARG A 101 -9.52 2.72 -14.97
CA ARG A 101 -10.57 2.15 -15.85
C ARG A 101 -11.67 1.45 -15.08
N ILE A 102 -11.32 0.74 -14.01
CA ILE A 102 -12.31 0.14 -13.11
C ILE A 102 -13.16 1.24 -12.47
N LEU A 103 -12.58 2.38 -12.07
CA LEU A 103 -13.32 3.49 -11.46
C LEU A 103 -14.27 4.20 -12.43
N GLU A 104 -13.98 4.22 -13.74
CA GLU A 104 -14.88 4.76 -14.77
C GLU A 104 -16.18 3.95 -14.93
N ASN A 105 -16.14 2.65 -14.62
CA ASN A 105 -17.30 1.75 -14.58
C ASN A 105 -17.25 0.92 -13.28
N CYS A 106 -17.44 1.60 -12.14
CA CYS A 106 -17.06 1.08 -10.83
C CYS A 106 -17.75 -0.23 -10.44
N HIS A 107 -16.95 -1.27 -10.24
CA HIS A 107 -17.42 -2.59 -9.81
C HIS A 107 -16.64 -3.18 -8.63
N LEU A 108 -16.05 -2.32 -7.80
CA LEU A 108 -15.28 -2.73 -6.61
C LEU A 108 -16.14 -3.21 -5.44
N CYS A 109 -17.38 -2.72 -5.34
CA CYS A 109 -18.32 -3.18 -4.32
C CYS A 109 -19.15 -4.37 -4.85
N THR A 110 -19.74 -5.14 -3.93
CA THR A 110 -20.59 -6.30 -4.26
C THR A 110 -21.76 -5.97 -5.18
N ARG A 111 -22.26 -4.72 -5.15
CA ARG A 111 -23.34 -4.22 -6.00
C ARG A 111 -22.94 -4.01 -7.46
N ARG A 112 -21.64 -3.94 -7.76
CA ARG A 112 -21.10 -3.69 -9.11
C ARG A 112 -21.82 -2.53 -9.83
N CYS A 113 -21.95 -1.42 -9.14
CA CYS A 113 -22.89 -0.35 -9.49
C CYS A 113 -22.65 0.36 -10.84
N GLY A 114 -21.44 0.29 -11.39
CA GLY A 114 -21.10 0.89 -12.68
C GLY A 114 -20.96 2.41 -12.72
N PHE A 115 -21.26 3.13 -11.63
CA PHE A 115 -21.06 4.59 -11.55
C PHE A 115 -19.61 5.00 -11.85
N ASN A 116 -19.48 6.10 -12.60
CA ASN A 116 -18.19 6.67 -12.97
C ASN A 116 -17.65 7.57 -11.85
N ARG A 117 -16.72 7.04 -11.04
CA ARG A 117 -16.13 7.79 -9.92
C ARG A 117 -15.25 8.94 -10.40
N LEU A 118 -14.65 8.83 -11.59
CA LEU A 118 -13.84 9.90 -12.17
C LEU A 118 -14.69 11.10 -12.61
N ALA A 119 -15.96 10.85 -13.00
CA ALA A 119 -16.95 11.89 -13.27
C ALA A 119 -17.62 12.46 -11.99
N GLY A 120 -17.23 11.98 -10.81
CA GLY A 120 -17.81 12.40 -9.52
C GLY A 120 -19.12 11.70 -9.16
N GLU A 121 -19.54 10.70 -9.92
CA GLU A 121 -20.75 9.93 -9.60
C GLU A 121 -20.54 9.05 -8.38
N LEU A 122 -21.56 8.99 -7.50
CA LEU A 122 -21.53 8.22 -6.27
C LEU A 122 -22.64 7.18 -6.27
N GLY A 123 -22.26 5.91 -6.05
CA GLY A 123 -23.22 4.85 -5.75
C GLY A 123 -23.64 4.82 -4.28
N ASP A 124 -24.38 3.78 -3.89
CA ASP A 124 -24.83 3.58 -2.50
C ASP A 124 -23.68 3.56 -1.48
N CYS A 125 -22.49 3.08 -1.88
CA CYS A 125 -21.32 3.06 -1.01
C CYS A 125 -20.74 4.45 -0.70
N LYS A 126 -21.16 5.49 -1.43
CA LYS A 126 -20.68 6.88 -1.33
C LYS A 126 -19.16 7.08 -1.51
N CYS A 127 -18.41 6.08 -1.96
CA CYS A 127 -16.97 6.19 -2.22
C CYS A 127 -16.67 6.97 -3.52
N GLY A 128 -15.84 8.00 -3.49
CA GLY A 128 -15.37 8.71 -4.68
C GLY A 128 -13.93 8.32 -5.08
N THR A 129 -13.27 9.21 -5.80
CA THR A 129 -11.79 9.19 -6.00
C THR A 129 -11.03 9.78 -4.82
N GLN A 130 -11.75 10.41 -3.90
CA GLN A 130 -11.26 10.99 -2.67
C GLN A 130 -11.84 10.22 -1.48
N ILE A 131 -11.15 10.31 -0.35
CA ILE A 131 -11.54 9.66 0.90
C ILE A 131 -12.01 10.72 1.89
N THR A 132 -13.21 10.53 2.44
CA THR A 132 -13.71 11.33 3.56
C THR A 132 -13.16 10.74 4.85
N VAL A 133 -12.30 11.46 5.55
CA VAL A 133 -11.68 11.03 6.80
C VAL A 133 -12.36 11.75 7.95
N SER A 134 -12.98 10.98 8.83
CA SER A 134 -13.58 11.48 10.06
C SER A 134 -12.57 11.51 11.19
N THR A 135 -11.83 10.41 11.37
CA THR A 135 -10.80 10.28 12.39
C THR A 135 -9.62 9.49 11.84
N MET A 136 -8.43 9.79 12.38
CA MET A 136 -7.20 9.08 12.05
C MET A 136 -6.34 9.01 13.31
N PHE A 137 -5.98 7.82 13.76
CA PHE A 137 -5.31 7.62 15.05
C PHE A 137 -4.53 6.29 15.12
N GLU A 138 -3.65 6.18 16.12
CA GLU A 138 -2.99 4.92 16.50
C GLU A 138 -3.98 4.02 17.22
N HIS A 139 -4.30 2.88 16.61
CA HIS A 139 -5.25 1.92 17.13
C HIS A 139 -4.54 0.71 17.74
N MET A 140 -4.93 0.39 18.97
CA MET A 140 -4.54 -0.83 19.67
C MET A 140 -5.59 -1.92 19.40
N GLY A 141 -5.79 -2.24 18.13
CA GLY A 141 -6.82 -3.16 17.65
C GLY A 141 -6.72 -4.58 18.22
N GLU A 142 -7.73 -5.41 17.97
CA GLU A 142 -7.81 -6.75 18.55
C GLU A 142 -6.63 -7.63 18.12
N GLU A 143 -6.24 -7.54 16.84
CA GLU A 143 -5.22 -8.36 16.20
C GLU A 143 -3.79 -7.98 16.63
N PRO A 144 -3.14 -8.76 17.52
CA PRO A 144 -1.85 -8.40 18.13
C PRO A 144 -0.71 -8.23 17.11
N GLU A 145 -0.74 -8.95 16.00
CA GLU A 145 0.26 -8.85 14.92
C GLU A 145 0.22 -7.52 14.17
N LEU A 146 -0.87 -6.74 14.29
CA LEU A 146 -1.04 -5.44 13.66
C LEU A 146 -0.98 -4.28 14.67
N VAL A 147 -0.58 -4.53 15.92
CA VAL A 147 -0.60 -3.51 16.99
C VAL A 147 0.80 -2.91 17.22
N PRO A 148 0.91 -1.56 17.30
CA PRO A 148 -0.12 -0.58 16.97
C PRO A 148 -0.34 -0.48 15.45
N SER A 149 -1.59 -0.24 15.02
CA SER A 149 -1.94 0.03 13.62
C SER A 149 -2.39 1.47 13.44
N GLY A 150 -2.15 2.04 12.25
CA GLY A 150 -2.82 3.28 11.86
C GLY A 150 -4.26 2.98 11.42
N THR A 151 -5.25 3.58 12.09
CA THR A 151 -6.66 3.47 11.68
C THR A 151 -7.13 4.78 11.07
N ILE A 152 -7.82 4.66 9.93
CA ILE A 152 -8.51 5.77 9.25
C ILE A 152 -9.98 5.39 9.18
N SER A 153 -10.83 6.18 9.81
CA SER A 153 -12.29 5.96 9.79
C SER A 153 -12.95 6.92 8.82
N GLN A 154 -13.84 6.39 7.99
CA GLN A 154 -14.70 7.17 7.12
C GLN A 154 -16.08 7.26 7.76
N TRP A 155 -16.52 8.47 8.12
CA TRP A 155 -17.91 8.74 8.48
C TRP A 155 -18.50 9.70 7.44
N ILE A 156 -19.60 9.29 6.84
CA ILE A 156 -20.19 9.98 5.69
C ILE A 156 -20.89 11.28 6.12
N GLU A 157 -21.39 11.34 7.35
CA GLU A 157 -22.10 12.51 7.89
C GLU A 157 -21.17 13.61 8.42
N SER A 158 -19.91 13.28 8.73
CA SER A 158 -18.93 14.22 9.27
C SER A 158 -17.50 13.78 8.95
N GLY A 159 -16.73 14.63 8.28
CA GLY A 159 -15.32 14.38 8.01
C GLY A 159 -14.72 15.38 7.05
N GLU A 160 -13.40 15.43 7.03
CA GLU A 160 -12.63 16.21 6.07
C GLU A 160 -12.32 15.38 4.83
N ILE A 161 -12.34 16.01 3.66
CA ILE A 161 -12.02 15.32 2.40
C ILE A 161 -10.51 15.34 2.17
N TYR A 162 -9.93 14.16 2.00
CA TYR A 162 -8.53 13.98 1.66
C TYR A 162 -8.38 13.45 0.23
N SER A 163 -7.50 14.10 -0.54
CA SER A 163 -6.94 13.45 -1.72
C SER A 163 -5.97 12.33 -1.28
N PRO A 164 -5.72 11.31 -2.11
CA PRO A 164 -4.74 10.26 -1.78
C PRO A 164 -3.37 10.82 -1.37
N VAL A 165 -2.91 11.89 -2.05
CA VAL A 165 -1.65 12.56 -1.73
C VAL A 165 -1.69 13.29 -0.38
N ARG A 166 -2.80 13.99 -0.09
CA ARG A 166 -2.97 14.67 1.20
C ARG A 166 -3.00 13.65 2.34
N LEU A 167 -3.70 12.52 2.14
CA LEU A 167 -3.79 11.47 3.14
C LEU A 167 -2.42 10.83 3.40
N ALA A 168 -1.66 10.49 2.35
CA ALA A 168 -0.32 9.92 2.49
C ALA A 168 0.59 10.80 3.35
N LYS A 169 0.60 12.12 3.11
CA LYS A 169 1.35 13.09 3.92
C LYS A 169 0.89 13.16 5.38
N ALA A 170 -0.43 13.04 5.61
CA ALA A 170 -0.98 13.02 6.95
C ALA A 170 -0.58 11.75 7.73
N VAL A 171 -0.62 10.59 7.06
CA VAL A 171 -0.17 9.30 7.62
C VAL A 171 1.34 9.32 7.91
N GLU A 172 2.14 9.88 7.01
CA GLU A 172 3.58 10.07 7.23
C GLU A 172 3.84 10.78 8.56
N THR A 173 3.14 11.90 8.79
CA THR A 173 3.30 12.70 10.01
C THR A 173 2.96 11.91 11.29
N LEU A 174 1.97 11.01 11.23
CA LEU A 174 1.63 10.12 12.34
C LEU A 174 2.69 9.02 12.55
N THR A 175 3.27 8.48 11.47
CA THR A 175 4.32 7.46 11.60
C THR A 175 5.62 7.99 12.21
N TRP A 176 5.94 9.28 12.06
CA TRP A 176 7.08 9.91 12.76
C TRP A 176 6.93 9.91 14.28
N TRP A 177 5.70 10.00 14.79
CA TRP A 177 5.40 9.87 16.22
C TRP A 177 5.64 8.44 16.73
N VAL A 178 5.20 7.43 15.98
CA VAL A 178 5.44 6.00 16.29
C VAL A 178 6.92 5.62 16.14
N GLY A 179 7.62 6.16 15.14
CA GLY A 179 9.05 5.95 14.90
C GLY A 179 9.93 6.48 16.04
N SER A 180 9.53 7.59 16.66
CA SER A 180 10.22 8.15 17.84
C SER A 180 10.05 7.30 19.11
N LEU A 181 9.10 6.35 19.10
CA LEU A 181 8.87 5.35 20.15
C LEU A 181 9.49 3.98 19.85
N ARG A 182 10.13 3.77 18.68
CA ARG A 182 10.83 2.52 18.36
C ARG A 182 12.15 2.43 19.14
N LEU A 183 12.26 1.41 19.98
CA LEU A 183 13.52 0.84 20.43
C LEU A 183 14.38 0.46 19.20
N GLY A 184 15.31 1.32 18.80
CA GLY A 184 16.55 0.93 18.13
C GLY A 184 16.49 0.29 16.74
N PHE A 185 15.46 0.53 15.92
CA PHE A 185 15.52 0.18 14.49
C PHE A 185 15.88 1.41 13.67
N SER A 186 17.06 1.37 13.04
CA SER A 186 17.63 2.47 12.26
C SER A 186 16.72 2.86 11.10
N SER A 187 16.38 4.14 11.04
CA SER A 187 15.61 4.80 9.98
C SER A 187 16.22 4.57 8.59
N GLY A 188 15.67 3.61 7.84
CA GLY A 188 15.95 3.39 6.42
C GLY A 188 15.15 4.28 5.48
N TRP A 189 14.24 5.13 5.98
CA TRP A 189 13.48 6.05 5.13
C TRP A 189 14.31 7.31 4.83
N LYS A 190 15.34 7.15 4.00
CA LYS A 190 16.04 8.29 3.41
C LYS A 190 15.10 8.98 2.43
N ARG A 191 14.85 10.27 2.68
CA ARG A 191 14.26 11.22 1.73
C ARG A 191 14.97 11.10 0.36
N SER A 192 14.29 10.60 -0.66
CA SER A 192 14.63 10.95 -2.04
C SER A 192 13.82 12.20 -2.41
N GLY A 193 14.36 13.36 -2.03
CA GLY A 193 13.82 14.67 -2.36
C GLY A 193 14.92 15.55 -2.91
N THR A 194 15.01 15.60 -4.23
CA THR A 194 15.31 16.79 -5.04
C THR A 194 14.47 16.68 -6.29
#